data_AF-A0A1Q8QL43-F1
#
_entry.id   AF-A0A1Q8QL43-F1
#
_cell.length_a   1.000
_cell.length_b   1.000
_cell.length_c   1.000
_cell.angle_alpha   90.00
_cell.angle_beta   90.00
_cell.angle_gamma   90.00
#
_symmetry.space_group_name_H-M   'P 1'
#
loop_
_entity.id
_entity.type
_entity.pdbx_description
1 polymer ?
#
loop_
_entity_poly.entity_id
_entity_poly.type
_entity_poly.pdbx_seq_one_letter_code
_entity_poly.pdbx_strand_id
1 'polypeptide(L)'
;MRRFIPLLLLAVALATGCTRPPYAKPGAELSAVEDDYTDCYSQASLAVNTPPFPDRPLSVVDSDADACMKERGYASKIRMF
;
A
#
# COMPACT_ATOMS: atom_id res chain seq x y z
N MET A 1 -4.16 23.06 -31.15
CA MET A 1 -5.11 22.30 -30.31
C MET A 1 -4.79 20.80 -30.21
N ARG A 2 -4.28 20.14 -31.26
CA ARG A 2 -4.01 18.67 -31.28
C ARG A 2 -2.89 18.16 -30.33
N ARG A 3 -2.05 19.07 -29.80
CA ARG A 3 -0.97 18.75 -28.83
C ARG A 3 -1.43 18.64 -27.38
N PHE A 4 -2.62 19.13 -27.04
CA PHE A 4 -3.13 19.08 -25.66
C PHE A 4 -3.77 17.73 -25.31
N ILE A 5 -4.22 16.97 -26.32
CA ILE A 5 -4.84 15.65 -26.14
C ILE A 5 -3.89 14.65 -25.44
N PRO A 6 -2.62 14.46 -25.88
CA PRO A 6 -1.72 13.53 -25.19
C PRO A 6 -1.35 14.00 -23.78
N LEU A 7 -1.24 15.32 -23.57
CA LEU A 7 -0.99 15.91 -22.25
C LEU A 7 -2.15 15.66 -21.28
N LEU A 8 -3.39 15.75 -21.78
CA LEU A 8 -4.59 15.49 -20.98
C LEU A 8 -4.70 13.99 -20.62
N LEU A 9 -4.39 13.09 -21.56
CA LEU A 9 -4.36 11.65 -21.31
C LEU A 9 -3.29 11.26 -20.29
N LEU A 10 -2.10 11.87 -20.36
CA LEU A 10 -1.03 11.66 -19.39
C LEU A 10 -1.46 12.17 -17.99
N ALA A 11 -2.07 13.35 -17.91
CA ALA A 11 -2.56 13.90 -16.64
C ALA A 11 -3.64 13.01 -16.00
N VAL A 12 -4.57 12.46 -16.80
CA VAL A 12 -5.59 11.54 -16.30
C VAL A 12 -4.96 10.22 -15.85
N ALA A 13 -3.98 9.68 -16.58
CA ALA A 13 -3.28 8.46 -16.18
C ALA A 13 -2.55 8.62 -14.83
N LEU A 14 -1.84 9.73 -14.63
CA LEU A 14 -1.21 10.05 -13.35
C LEU A 14 -2.25 10.23 -12.23
N ALA A 15 -3.36 10.93 -12.50
CA ALA A 15 -4.41 11.13 -11.50
C ALA A 15 -5.11 9.82 -11.08
N THR A 16 -5.26 8.86 -11.99
CA THR A 16 -5.87 7.56 -11.67
C THR A 16 -4.94 6.59 -10.92
N GLY A 17 -3.63 6.80 -10.98
CA GLY A 17 -2.63 5.95 -10.32
C GLY A 17 -2.26 6.37 -8.89
N CYS A 18 -2.66 7.56 -8.44
CA CYS A 18 -2.06 8.18 -7.26
C CYS A 18 -2.78 7.98 -5.91
N THR A 19 -3.99 7.43 -5.81
CA THR A 19 -4.78 7.69 -4.59
C THR A 19 -5.71 6.57 -4.11
N ARG A 20 -5.41 5.30 -4.37
CA ARG A 20 -6.10 4.21 -3.67
C ARG A 20 -5.12 3.23 -3.04
N PRO A 21 -5.12 3.09 -1.71
CA PRO A 21 -4.31 2.07 -1.06
C PRO A 21 -4.70 0.69 -1.61
N PRO A 22 -3.73 -0.24 -1.71
CA PRO A 22 -3.97 -1.59 -2.22
C PRO A 22 -4.77 -2.45 -1.23
N TYR A 23 -5.56 -1.83 -0.35
CA TYR A 23 -6.36 -2.47 0.68
C TYR A 23 -7.78 -1.94 0.62
N ALA A 24 -8.74 -2.83 0.87
CA ALA A 24 -10.12 -2.43 1.10
C ALA A 24 -10.80 -3.33 2.11
N LYS A 25 -11.63 -2.70 2.93
CA LYS A 25 -12.53 -3.34 3.88
C LYS A 25 -13.90 -2.69 3.75
N PRO A 26 -15.00 -3.45 3.66
CA PRO A 26 -16.33 -2.87 3.58
C PRO A 26 -16.60 -1.93 4.77
N GLY A 27 -17.03 -0.70 4.48
CA GLY A 27 -17.34 0.31 5.51
C GLY A 27 -16.13 0.97 6.17
N ALA A 28 -14.90 0.71 5.73
CA ALA A 28 -13.72 1.44 6.19
C ALA A 28 -13.50 2.72 5.37
N GLU A 29 -13.34 3.84 6.07
CA GLU A 29 -12.94 5.11 5.50
C GLU A 29 -11.48 5.07 5.02
N LEU A 30 -11.15 5.87 4.01
CA LEU A 30 -9.80 5.89 3.42
C LEU A 30 -8.71 6.19 4.46
N SER A 31 -8.96 7.15 5.35
CA SER A 31 -8.03 7.53 6.41
C SER A 31 -7.77 6.36 7.38
N ALA A 32 -8.81 5.58 7.72
CA ALA A 32 -8.65 4.42 8.57
C ALA A 32 -7.79 3.34 7.91
N VAL A 33 -7.89 3.17 6.59
CA VAL A 33 -7.04 2.24 5.84
C VAL A 33 -5.58 2.68 5.86
N GLU A 34 -5.32 3.99 5.73
CA GLU A 34 -3.97 4.57 5.75
C GLU A 34 -3.35 4.48 7.15
N ASP A 35 -4.12 4.77 8.19
CA ASP A 35 -3.68 4.66 9.58
C ASP A 35 -3.34 3.20 9.94
N ASP A 36 -4.24 2.26 9.61
CA ASP A 36 -4.03 0.83 9.86
C ASP A 36 -2.81 0.29 9.10
N TYR A 37 -2.64 0.70 7.84
CA TYR A 37 -1.49 0.31 7.05
C TYR A 37 -0.19 0.85 7.63
N THR A 38 -0.18 2.12 8.05
CA THR A 38 0.99 2.76 8.65
C THR A 38 1.41 2.06 9.93
N ASP A 39 0.44 1.67 10.77
CA ASP A 39 0.69 0.93 12.00
C ASP A 39 1.29 -0.46 11.72
N CYS A 40 0.66 -1.24 10.84
CA CYS A 40 1.16 -2.56 10.42
C CYS A 40 2.57 -2.47 9.80
N TYR A 41 2.81 -1.51 8.91
CA TYR A 41 4.12 -1.32 8.27
C TYR A 41 5.21 -0.90 9.26
N SER A 42 4.87 -0.01 10.19
CA SER A 42 5.81 0.45 11.22
C SER A 42 6.23 -0.69 12.15
N GLN A 43 5.28 -1.54 12.53
CA GLN A 43 5.56 -2.72 13.34
C GLN A 43 6.45 -3.73 12.60
N ALA A 44 6.13 -4.04 11.34
CA ALA A 44 6.93 -4.93 10.51
C ALA A 44 8.34 -4.37 10.28
N SER A 45 8.46 -3.06 10.04
CA SER A 45 9.74 -2.37 9.92
C SER A 45 10.57 -2.45 11.20
N LEU A 46 9.94 -2.31 12.37
CA LEU A 46 10.63 -2.45 13.65
C LEU A 46 11.15 -3.87 13.86
N ALA A 47 10.35 -4.88 13.48
CA ALA A 47 10.72 -6.29 13.61
C ALA A 47 11.97 -6.64 12.79
N VAL A 48 12.04 -6.25 11.51
CA VAL A 48 13.21 -6.55 10.66
C VAL A 48 14.48 -5.78 11.05
N ASN A 49 14.32 -4.67 11.79
CA ASN A 49 15.42 -3.89 12.35
C ASN A 49 15.82 -4.35 13.77
N THR A 50 15.20 -5.42 14.29
CA THR A 50 15.53 -6.02 15.58
C THR A 50 16.16 -7.40 15.36
N PRO A 51 17.25 -7.76 16.06
CA PRO A 51 17.82 -9.11 15.94
C PRO A 51 16.80 -10.21 16.28
N PRO A 52 16.76 -11.33 15.54
CA PRO A 52 17.63 -11.68 14.41
C PRO A 52 17.23 -10.99 13.10
N PHE A 53 18.22 -10.43 12.39
CA PHE A 53 17.99 -9.76 11.11
C PHE A 53 17.71 -10.78 10.00
N PRO A 54 16.62 -10.62 9.22
CA PRO A 54 16.32 -11.51 8.11
C PRO A 54 17.22 -11.24 6.89
N ASP A 55 17.42 -12.25 6.06
CA ASP A 55 18.21 -12.13 4.81
C ASP A 55 17.59 -11.16 3.80
N ARG A 56 16.28 -10.95 3.86
CA ARG A 56 15.51 -10.11 2.93
C ARG A 56 14.53 -9.20 3.67
N PRO A 57 15.01 -8.13 4.32
CA PRO A 57 14.19 -7.30 5.20
C PRO A 57 12.99 -6.68 4.50
N LEU A 58 13.14 -6.19 3.26
CA LEU A 58 12.03 -5.54 2.53
C LEU A 58 10.87 -6.50 2.25
N SER A 59 11.17 -7.71 1.75
CA SER A 59 10.10 -8.68 1.47
C SER A 59 9.43 -9.20 2.74
N VAL A 60 10.15 -9.23 3.86
CA VAL A 60 9.57 -9.61 5.16
C VAL A 60 8.65 -8.50 5.66
N VAL A 61 9.07 -7.23 5.56
CA VAL A 61 8.21 -6.09 5.91
C VAL A 61 6.91 -6.11 5.12
N ASP A 62 6.98 -6.31 3.81
CA ASP A 62 5.79 -6.38 2.97
C ASP A 62 4.89 -7.56 3.36
N SER A 63 5.47 -8.76 3.53
CA SER A 63 4.71 -9.95 3.93
C SER A 63 4.03 -9.79 5.28
N ASP A 64 4.72 -9.23 6.26
CA ASP A 64 4.23 -9.08 7.63
C ASP A 64 3.19 -7.97 7.72
N ALA A 65 3.39 -6.86 7.00
CA ALA A 65 2.39 -5.81 6.87
C ALA A 65 1.10 -6.34 6.20
N ASP A 66 1.23 -7.14 5.15
CA ASP A 66 0.09 -7.76 4.46
C ASP A 66 -0.66 -8.74 5.37
N ALA A 67 0.07 -9.53 6.16
CA ALA A 67 -0.52 -10.43 7.15
C ALA A 67 -1.31 -9.64 8.21
N CYS A 68 -0.72 -8.58 8.77
CA CYS A 68 -1.38 -7.70 9.73
C CYS A 68 -2.64 -7.05 9.15
N MET A 69 -2.58 -6.53 7.92
CA MET A 69 -3.75 -5.94 7.25
C MET A 69 -4.85 -6.98 7.01
N LYS A 70 -4.48 -8.22 6.65
CA LYS A 70 -5.42 -9.32 6.48
C LYS A 70 -6.10 -9.71 7.80
N GLU A 71 -5.36 -9.74 8.91
CA GLU A 71 -5.91 -9.97 10.25
C GLU A 71 -6.90 -8.87 10.67
N ARG A 72 -6.65 -7.63 10.28
CA ARG A 72 -7.59 -6.50 10.45
C ARG A 72 -8.81 -6.57 9.53
N GLY A 73 -8.89 -7.57 8.66
CA GLY A 73 -10.03 -7.82 7.76
C GLY A 73 -9.96 -7.03 6.45
N TYR A 74 -8.78 -6.53 6.07
CA TYR A 74 -8.59 -5.92 4.75
C TYR A 74 -8.32 -6.98 3.68
N ALA A 75 -8.92 -6.79 2.51
CA ALA A 75 -8.58 -7.54 1.30
C ALA A 75 -7.54 -6.75 0.50
N SER A 76 -6.45 -7.43 0.12
CA SER A 76 -5.46 -6.87 -0.80
C SER A 76 -6.06 -6.75 -2.20
N LYS A 77 -6.05 -5.53 -2.74
CA LYS A 77 -6.26 -5.27 -4.17
C LYS A 77 -4.94 -5.50 -4.87
N ILE A 78 -4.97 -6.10 -6.05
CA ILE A 78 -3.81 -6.42 -6.89
C ILE A 78 -2.73 -5.34 -6.76
N ARG A 79 -1.60 -5.67 -6.11
CA ARG A 79 -0.41 -4.84 -6.10
C ARG A 79 0.25 -4.97 -7.47
N MET A 80 0.23 -3.91 -8.26
CA MET A 80 1.16 -3.80 -9.38
C MET A 80 2.50 -3.36 -8.80
N PHE A 81 3.38 -4.33 -8.64
CA PHE A 81 4.79 -4.22 -8.22
C PHE A 81 5.04 -4.05 -6.73
#